data_AF-A0A7V1FPH1-F1
#
_entry.id   AF-A0A7V1FPH1-F1
#
_cell.length_a   1.000
_cell.length_b   1.000
_cell.length_c   1.000
_cell.angle_alpha   90.00
_cell.angle_beta   90.00
_cell.angle_gamma   90.00
#
_symmetry.space_group_name_H-M   'P 1'
#
loop_
_entity.id
_entity.type
_entity.pdbx_description
1 polymer ?
#
loop_
_entity_poly.entity_id
_entity_poly.type
_entity_poly.pdbx_seq_one_letter_code
_entity_poly.pdbx_strand_id
1 'polypeptide(L)'
;MSNDQIENAIARRTEEKSKLKDGTIQQAMRDRMDADASFSALVGAAWTAVETAVHERAVEAEPKRKNFEVHHEMEVSKDAFLICLHETGDIEQAREVGISRTAPPADQVKAEIEEYCPAP
;
A
#
# COMPACT_ATOMS: atom_id res chain seq x y z
N MET A 1 14.19 -0.67 -12.75
CA MET A 1 12.94 -1.41 -13.05
C MET A 1 12.83 -1.54 -14.56
N SER A 2 12.42 -2.70 -15.07
CA SER A 2 12.03 -2.85 -16.48
C SER A 2 10.61 -2.31 -16.70
N ASN A 3 10.24 -2.00 -17.95
CA ASN A 3 8.90 -1.52 -18.29
C ASN A 3 7.80 -2.52 -17.83
N ASP A 4 8.02 -3.82 -18.02
CA ASP A 4 7.09 -4.86 -17.56
C ASP A 4 6.88 -4.84 -16.04
N GLN A 5 7.90 -4.49 -15.25
CA GLN A 5 7.76 -4.36 -13.79
C GLN A 5 6.88 -3.17 -13.41
N ILE A 6 6.94 -2.10 -14.21
CA ILE A 6 6.16 -0.88 -13.99
C ILE A 6 4.70 -1.10 -14.37
N GLU A 7 4.42 -1.67 -15.54
CA GLU A 7 3.05 -2.03 -15.97
C GLU A 7 2.37 -2.97 -14.97
N ASN A 8 3.10 -3.98 -14.49
CA ASN A 8 2.59 -4.89 -13.45
C ASN A 8 2.36 -4.18 -12.10
N ALA A 9 3.16 -3.17 -11.74
CA ALA A 9 2.94 -2.39 -10.52
C ALA A 9 1.69 -1.51 -10.65
N ILE A 10 1.48 -0.89 -11.81
CA ILE A 10 0.30 -0.08 -12.12
C ILE A 10 -0.97 -0.94 -12.10
N ALA A 11 -1.00 -2.03 -12.85
CA ALA A 11 -2.17 -2.91 -12.94
C ALA A 11 -2.61 -3.42 -11.56
N ARG A 12 -1.65 -3.87 -10.74
CA ARG A 12 -1.91 -4.29 -9.35
C ARG A 12 -2.44 -3.13 -8.52
N ARG A 13 -1.87 -1.93 -8.65
CA ARG A 13 -2.32 -0.77 -7.87
C ARG A 13 -3.75 -0.38 -8.23
N THR A 14 -4.11 -0.46 -9.50
CA THR A 14 -5.48 -0.21 -9.99
C THR A 14 -6.46 -1.24 -9.41
N GLU A 15 -6.09 -2.52 -9.38
CA GLU A 15 -6.90 -3.57 -8.75
C GLU A 15 -7.09 -3.31 -7.24
N GLU A 16 -6.00 -3.03 -6.52
CA GLU A 16 -6.04 -2.75 -5.08
C GLU A 16 -6.93 -1.55 -4.76
N LYS A 17 -6.81 -0.45 -5.52
CA LYS A 17 -7.69 0.71 -5.38
C LYS A 17 -9.15 0.36 -5.65
N SER A 18 -9.43 -0.50 -6.62
CA SER A 18 -10.78 -0.98 -6.91
C SER A 18 -11.37 -1.75 -5.73
N LYS A 19 -10.60 -2.65 -5.11
CA LYS A 19 -11.00 -3.43 -3.92
C LYS A 19 -11.31 -2.54 -2.71
N LEU A 20 -10.63 -1.41 -2.57
CA LEU A 20 -10.78 -0.49 -1.44
C LEU A 20 -11.79 0.63 -1.68
N LYS A 21 -12.35 0.73 -2.88
CA LYS A 21 -13.18 1.86 -3.32
C LYS A 21 -14.48 2.01 -2.53
N ASP A 22 -15.09 0.89 -2.13
CA ASP A 22 -16.38 0.87 -1.44
C ASP A 22 -16.26 1.04 0.08
N GLY A 23 -15.04 0.99 0.62
CA GLY A 23 -14.76 1.13 2.05
C GLY A 23 -15.01 -0.14 2.88
N THR A 24 -15.49 -1.24 2.28
CA THR A 24 -15.93 -2.44 3.01
C THR A 24 -14.77 -3.10 3.76
N ILE A 25 -13.61 -3.23 3.11
CA ILE A 25 -12.41 -3.83 3.71
C ILE A 25 -11.94 -2.99 4.91
N GLN A 26 -11.90 -1.67 4.75
CA GLN A 26 -11.45 -0.75 5.80
C GLN A 26 -12.39 -0.79 7.00
N GLN A 27 -13.70 -0.84 6.76
CA GLN A 27 -14.69 -0.94 7.83
C GLN A 27 -14.60 -2.30 8.54
N ALA A 28 -14.53 -3.41 7.79
CA ALA A 28 -14.42 -4.75 8.37
C ALA A 28 -13.15 -4.91 9.24
N MET A 29 -12.02 -4.35 8.81
CA MET A 29 -10.78 -4.36 9.61
C MET A 29 -10.92 -3.50 10.87
N ARG A 30 -11.56 -2.34 10.77
CA ARG A 30 -11.84 -1.49 11.94
C ARG A 30 -12.70 -2.22 12.96
N ASP A 31 -13.83 -2.79 12.51
CA ASP A 31 -14.75 -3.52 13.39
C ASP A 31 -14.05 -4.71 14.06
N ARG A 32 -13.18 -5.42 13.33
CA ARG A 32 -12.40 -6.53 13.88
C ARG A 32 -11.38 -6.07 14.92
N MET A 33 -10.68 -4.97 14.68
CA MET A 33 -9.72 -4.40 15.65
C MET A 33 -10.42 -3.84 16.89
N ASP A 34 -11.62 -3.26 16.74
CA ASP A 34 -12.41 -2.75 17.86
C ASP A 34 -12.96 -3.89 18.72
N ALA A 35 -13.28 -5.05 18.11
CA ALA A 35 -13.78 -6.22 18.80
C ALA A 35 -12.70 -7.07 19.49
N ASP A 36 -11.45 -7.06 19.00
CA ASP A 36 -10.35 -7.88 19.52
C ASP A 36 -9.08 -7.04 19.73
N ALA A 37 -8.83 -6.68 21.00
CA ALA A 37 -7.66 -5.91 21.41
C ALA A 37 -6.34 -6.65 21.19
N SER A 38 -6.32 -7.99 21.25
CA SER A 38 -5.10 -8.78 21.01
C SER A 38 -4.76 -8.78 19.53
N PHE A 39 -5.78 -8.99 18.69
CA PHE A 39 -5.65 -8.84 17.24
C PHE A 39 -5.18 -7.43 16.87
N SER A 40 -5.80 -6.40 17.44
CA SER A 40 -5.42 -4.99 17.23
C SER A 40 -3.95 -4.73 17.59
N ALA A 41 -3.47 -5.25 18.73
CA ALA A 41 -2.07 -5.11 19.12
C ALA A 41 -1.10 -5.80 18.15
N LEU A 42 -1.43 -7.02 17.69
CA LEU A 42 -0.61 -7.77 16.73
C LEU A 42 -0.58 -7.09 15.36
N VAL A 43 -1.73 -6.63 14.87
CA VAL A 43 -1.83 -5.87 13.62
C VAL A 43 -1.06 -4.56 13.72
N GLY A 44 -1.16 -3.85 14.85
CA GLY A 44 -0.39 -2.63 15.11
C GLY A 44 1.11 -2.86 15.05
N ALA A 45 1.61 -3.91 15.73
CA ALA A 45 3.03 -4.27 15.70
C ALA A 45 3.51 -4.65 14.29
N ALA A 46 2.71 -5.42 13.55
CA ALA A 46 3.01 -5.78 12.17
C ALA A 46 3.05 -4.55 11.25
N TRP A 47 2.10 -3.63 11.42
CA TRP A 47 2.05 -2.38 10.66
C TRP A 47 3.27 -1.49 10.96
N THR A 48 3.66 -1.32 12.23
CA THR A 48 4.88 -0.57 12.60
C THR A 48 6.15 -1.15 11.96
N ALA A 49 6.22 -2.48 11.80
CA ALA A 49 7.34 -3.10 11.09
C ALA A 49 7.33 -2.77 9.57
N VAL A 50 6.15 -2.71 8.94
CA VAL A 50 5.99 -2.25 7.55
C VAL A 50 6.44 -0.79 7.44
N GLU A 51 5.95 0.09 8.32
CA GLU A 51 6.29 1.52 8.29
C GLU A 51 7.80 1.74 8.40
N THR A 52 8.43 1.02 9.32
CA THR A 52 9.88 1.09 9.55
C THR A 52 10.65 0.65 8.30
N ALA A 53 10.30 -0.50 7.71
CA ALA A 53 10.98 -1.02 6.53
C ALA A 53 10.80 -0.12 5.29
N VAL A 54 9.62 0.48 5.10
CA VAL A 54 9.37 1.45 4.02
C VAL A 54 10.17 2.72 4.25
N HIS A 55 10.23 3.22 5.49
CA HIS A 55 11.00 4.40 5.84
C HIS A 55 12.50 4.20 5.65
N GLU A 56 13.06 3.11 6.16
CA GLU A 56 14.49 2.75 6.02
C GLU A 56 14.88 2.67 4.55
N ARG A 57 14.10 1.98 3.71
CA ARG A 57 14.32 1.91 2.26
C ARG A 57 14.31 3.29 1.60
N ALA A 58 13.38 4.14 2.00
CA ALA A 58 13.30 5.49 1.45
C ALA A 58 14.53 6.33 1.80
N VAL A 59 15.02 6.23 3.05
CA VAL A 59 16.22 6.92 3.53
C VAL A 59 17.48 6.37 2.86
N GLU A 60 17.59 5.05 2.68
CA GLU A 60 18.72 4.40 2.01
C GLU A 60 18.80 4.74 0.52
N ALA A 61 17.66 4.73 -0.17
CA ALA A 61 17.61 5.04 -1.60
C ALA A 61 18.02 6.49 -1.86
N GLU A 62 17.43 7.44 -1.14
CA GLU A 62 17.78 8.86 -1.23
C GLU A 62 17.53 9.57 0.12
N PRO A 63 18.56 10.05 0.82
CA PRO A 63 18.37 10.78 2.09
C PRO A 63 17.56 12.08 1.96
N LYS A 64 17.34 12.58 0.74
CA LYS A 64 16.56 13.79 0.42
C LYS A 64 15.26 13.48 -0.31
N ARG A 65 14.82 12.22 -0.32
CA ARG A 65 13.56 11.83 -0.98
C ARG A 65 12.43 12.71 -0.47
N LYS A 66 11.58 13.19 -1.38
CA LYS A 66 10.55 14.15 -1.02
C LYS A 66 9.50 13.45 -0.16
N ASN A 67 9.07 14.10 0.93
CA ASN A 67 8.11 13.52 1.87
C ASN A 67 6.87 12.91 1.19
N PHE A 68 6.37 13.54 0.10
CA PHE A 68 5.20 13.03 -0.63
C PHE A 68 5.42 11.67 -1.29
N GLU A 69 6.65 11.34 -1.71
CA GLU A 69 6.97 10.06 -2.34
C GLU A 69 6.97 8.94 -1.30
N VAL A 70 7.50 9.24 -0.12
CA VAL A 70 7.48 8.33 1.03
C VAL A 70 6.06 8.11 1.53
N HIS A 71 5.25 9.17 1.59
CA HIS A 71 3.82 9.06 1.91
C HIS A 71 3.07 8.20 0.90
N HIS A 72 3.33 8.38 -0.40
CA HIS A 72 2.69 7.58 -1.43
C HIS A 72 3.08 6.09 -1.35
N GLU A 73 4.35 5.79 -1.11
CA GLU A 73 4.83 4.42 -0.90
C GLU A 73 4.21 3.79 0.35
N MET A 74 4.01 4.58 1.42
CA MET A 74 3.31 4.15 2.62
C MET A 74 1.83 3.83 2.37
N GLU A 75 1.12 4.68 1.61
CA GLU A 75 -0.28 4.43 1.23
C GLU A 75 -0.44 3.14 0.43
N VAL A 76 0.44 2.94 -0.55
CA VAL A 76 0.45 1.72 -1.37
C VAL A 76 0.71 0.48 -0.50
N SER A 77 1.66 0.57 0.44
CA SER A 77 1.98 -0.52 1.36
C SER A 77 0.83 -0.83 2.32
N LYS A 78 0.14 0.21 2.81
CA LYS A 78 -1.03 0.09 3.68
C LYS A 78 -2.18 -0.62 3.00
N ASP A 79 -2.47 -0.24 1.77
CA ASP A 79 -3.57 -0.82 1.00
C ASP A 79 -3.33 -2.31 0.74
N ALA A 80 -2.11 -2.67 0.32
CA ALA A 80 -1.72 -4.05 0.10
C ALA A 80 -1.77 -4.88 1.39
N PHE A 81 -1.32 -4.31 2.51
CA PHE A 81 -1.40 -4.91 3.84
C PHE A 81 -2.87 -5.19 4.23
N LEU A 82 -3.75 -4.20 4.13
CA LEU A 82 -5.15 -4.32 4.53
C LEU A 82 -5.91 -5.33 3.68
N ILE A 83 -5.69 -5.33 2.36
CA ILE A 83 -6.32 -6.29 1.45
C ILE A 83 -5.86 -7.71 1.80
N CYS A 84 -4.55 -7.94 1.94
CA CYS A 84 -4.02 -9.26 2.26
C CYS A 84 -4.51 -9.76 3.61
N LEU A 85 -4.49 -8.91 4.65
CA LEU A 85 -4.97 -9.26 5.98
C LEU A 85 -6.46 -9.61 5.97
N HIS A 86 -7.27 -8.87 5.22
CA HIS A 86 -8.69 -9.15 5.06
C HIS A 86 -8.95 -10.47 4.33
N GLU A 87 -8.24 -10.74 3.23
CA GLU A 87 -8.46 -11.93 2.39
C GLU A 87 -7.95 -13.23 3.05
N THR A 88 -6.86 -13.15 3.83
CA THR A 88 -6.16 -14.34 4.34
C THR A 88 -6.32 -14.53 5.85
N GLY A 89 -6.52 -13.45 6.59
CA GLY A 89 -6.47 -13.45 8.05
C GLY A 89 -5.06 -13.64 8.64
N ASP A 90 -4.01 -13.71 7.81
CA ASP A 90 -2.63 -13.93 8.24
C ASP A 90 -1.88 -12.59 8.36
N ILE A 91 -1.47 -12.28 9.60
CA ILE A 91 -0.78 -11.03 9.94
C ILE A 91 0.67 -11.02 9.42
N GLU A 92 1.36 -12.17 9.44
CA GLU A 92 2.74 -12.26 8.98
C GLU A 92 2.80 -12.13 7.46
N GLN A 93 1.89 -12.80 6.76
CA GLN A 93 1.75 -12.66 5.32
C GLN A 93 1.39 -11.23 4.91
N ALA A 94 0.43 -10.60 5.60
CA ALA A 94 0.06 -9.21 5.34
C ALA A 94 1.25 -8.26 5.53
N ARG A 95 2.06 -8.47 6.57
CA ARG A 95 3.30 -7.72 6.81
C ARG A 95 4.27 -7.86 5.64
N GLU A 96 4.53 -9.08 5.18
CA GLU A 96 5.46 -9.33 4.07
C GLU A 96 4.98 -8.70 2.76
N VAL A 97 3.67 -8.78 2.48
CA VAL A 97 3.05 -8.13 1.32
C VAL A 97 3.18 -6.61 1.42
N GLY A 98 2.90 -6.03 2.60
CA GLY A 98 3.05 -4.60 2.85
C GLY A 98 4.49 -4.12 2.63
N ILE A 99 5.48 -4.83 3.19
CA ILE A 99 6.91 -4.50 3.02
C ILE A 99 7.31 -4.61 1.54
N SER A 100 6.94 -5.69 0.86
CA SER A 100 7.39 -5.94 -0.52
C SER A 100 6.75 -5.01 -1.54
N ARG A 101 5.67 -4.29 -1.18
CA ARG A 101 4.98 -3.39 -2.10
C ARG A 101 5.77 -2.09 -2.26
N THR A 102 5.81 -1.61 -3.50
CA THR A 102 6.47 -0.37 -3.89
C THR A 102 5.51 0.46 -4.73
N ALA A 103 5.50 1.77 -4.52
CA ALA A 103 4.74 2.67 -5.38
C ALA A 103 5.28 2.65 -6.82
N PRO A 104 4.41 2.71 -7.84
CA PRO A 104 4.85 3.01 -9.20
C PRO A 104 5.48 4.41 -9.27
N PRO A 105 6.39 4.67 -10.23
CA PRO A 105 7.06 5.98 -10.36
C PRO A 105 6.04 7.11 -10.56
N ALA A 106 6.16 8.20 -9.78
CA ALA A 106 5.22 9.31 -9.78
C ALA A 106 5.06 9.99 -11.17
N ASP A 107 6.14 10.00 -11.97
CA ASP A 107 6.14 10.58 -13.32
C ASP A 107 5.32 9.77 -14.32
N GLN A 108 5.08 8.48 -14.08
CA GLN A 108 4.30 7.61 -14.98
C GLN A 108 2.83 7.51 -14.54
N VAL A 109 2.51 7.72 -13.26
CA VAL A 109 1.12 7.80 -12.77
C VAL A 109 0.39 9.03 -13.31
N LYS A 110 1.11 10.16 -13.53
CA LYS A 110 0.52 11.35 -14.16
C LYS A 110 0.11 11.12 -15.62
N ALA A 111 0.88 10.35 -16.39
CA ALA A 111 0.59 10.10 -17.79
C ALA A 111 -0.73 9.34 -17.99
N GLU A 112 -1.02 8.33 -17.15
CA GLU A 112 -2.27 7.57 -17.25
C GLU A 112 -3.51 8.33 -16.74
N ILE A 113 -3.35 9.24 -15.75
CA ILE A 113 -4.45 10.10 -15.28
C ILE A 113 -4.83 11.14 -16.35
N GLU A 114 -3.85 11.66 -17.09
CA GLU A 114 -4.10 12.59 -18.20
C GLU A 114 -4.69 11.89 -19.44
N GLU A 115 -4.35 10.61 -19.69
CA GLU A 115 -4.93 9.83 -20.79
C GLU A 115 -6.38 9.38 -20.54
N TYR A 116 -6.80 9.28 -19.27
CA TYR A 116 -8.18 8.94 -18.89
C TYR A 116 -9.13 10.14 -18.69
N CYS A 117 -8.65 11.36 -18.91
CA CYS A 117 -9.47 12.57 -18.87
C CYS A 117 -9.74 13.03 -20.32
N PRO A 118 -10.89 12.73 -20.93
CA PRO A 118 -11.24 13.39 -22.18
C PRO A 118 -11.29 14.90 -21.89
N ALA A 119 -10.55 15.67 -22.68
CA ALA A 119 -10.57 17.13 -22.61
C ALA A 119 -12.03 17.65 -22.66
N PRO A 120 -12.34 18.74 -21.92
CA PRO A 120 -13.69 19.31 -21.86
C PRO A 120 -14.22 19.75 -23.23
#